data_AF-A0A1V5KV38-F1
#
_entry.id   AF-A0A1V5KV38-F1
#
_cell.length_a   1.000
_cell.length_b   1.000
_cell.length_c   1.000
_cell.angle_alpha   90.00
_cell.angle_beta   90.00
_cell.angle_gamma   90.00
#
_symmetry.space_group_name_H-M   'P 1'
#
loop_
_entity.id
_entity.type
_entity.pdbx_description
1 polymer ?
#
loop_
_entity_poly.entity_id
_entity_poly.type
_entity_poly.pdbx_seq_one_letter_code
_entity_poly.pdbx_strand_id
1 'polypeptide(L)'
;MYTQMLRCLILSGFFFITSLQGQAEMSSFQDTRGPAFHLDAVNLATPDRPDLSRLNLFIELVYDELQFVKMSDVYEATYDISIIIYDKDGEQVDGKTLQEKVTVADFDETNKRTSYNQSNRTFDLEPGSYKIEATLQDPESGQSSRIKRNIRLQDFSKNELAISDIIWVSEVGVDSLGYVQSIRPQVSDPLKGLSSPSYAYFEIYNPENLSNVSVDYELRREHKKKTVKARLVENVTGEKRIIYFPIQADSLSHGIYHDYAGAP
;
A
#
# COMPACT_ATOMS: atom_id res chain seq x y z
N MET A 1 -8.93 -0.03 -66.44
CA MET A 1 -7.57 -0.52 -66.15
C MET A 1 -7.10 0.11 -64.85
N TYR A 2 -7.00 -0.72 -63.81
CA TYR A 2 -6.33 -0.58 -62.51
C TYR A 2 -6.30 0.76 -61.75
N THR A 3 -7.16 0.80 -60.74
CA THR A 3 -7.09 1.56 -59.48
C THR A 3 -5.78 1.27 -58.73
N GLN A 4 -5.00 2.29 -58.35
CA GLN A 4 -3.91 2.11 -57.38
C GLN A 4 -4.46 2.22 -55.95
N MET A 5 -4.40 1.10 -55.23
CA MET A 5 -4.80 0.98 -53.84
C MET A 5 -3.81 1.65 -52.89
N LEU A 6 -4.44 2.35 -51.94
CA LEU A 6 -3.97 2.71 -50.61
C LEU A 6 -3.10 1.60 -49.96
N ARG A 7 -1.85 1.91 -49.60
CA ARG A 7 -1.04 1.05 -48.72
C ARG A 7 -1.14 1.59 -47.29
N CYS A 8 -2.12 1.12 -46.54
CA CYS A 8 -2.05 1.14 -45.07
C CYS A 8 -1.04 0.07 -44.64
N LEU A 9 0.15 0.51 -44.25
CA LEU A 9 1.14 -0.36 -43.62
C LEU A 9 0.74 -0.50 -42.14
N ILE A 10 -0.09 -1.50 -41.82
CA ILE A 10 -0.32 -1.89 -40.42
C ILE A 10 0.89 -2.72 -40.00
N LEU A 11 1.85 -2.07 -39.37
CA LEU A 11 2.96 -2.72 -38.70
C LEU A 11 2.39 -3.35 -37.42
N SER A 12 1.91 -4.61 -37.49
CA SER A 12 1.57 -5.35 -36.27
C SER A 12 2.86 -5.79 -35.60
N GLY A 13 3.45 -4.89 -34.81
CA GLY A 13 4.48 -5.27 -33.86
C GLY A 13 3.87 -6.23 -32.85
N PHE A 14 4.33 -7.48 -32.84
CA PHE A 14 4.13 -8.38 -31.72
C PHE A 14 4.96 -7.81 -30.56
N PHE A 15 4.36 -6.95 -29.73
CA PHE A 15 4.91 -6.62 -28.43
C PHE A 15 4.87 -7.93 -27.62
N PHE A 16 6.04 -8.47 -27.33
CA PHE A 16 6.18 -9.49 -26.29
C PHE A 16 5.79 -8.81 -24.98
N ILE A 17 4.59 -9.09 -24.50
CA ILE A 17 4.13 -8.67 -23.16
C ILE A 17 5.00 -9.42 -22.16
N THR A 18 6.12 -8.84 -21.76
CA THR A 18 6.81 -9.26 -20.55
C THR A 18 5.93 -8.79 -19.41
N SER A 19 5.19 -9.70 -18.78
CA SER A 19 4.53 -9.41 -17.51
C SER A 19 5.60 -9.03 -16.50
N LEU A 20 5.81 -7.72 -16.30
CA LEU A 20 6.47 -7.20 -15.12
C LEU A 20 5.61 -7.70 -13.94
N GLN A 21 6.10 -8.69 -13.22
CA GLN A 21 5.54 -9.07 -11.93
C GLN A 21 5.86 -7.95 -10.97
N GLY A 22 4.96 -6.97 -10.89
CA GLY A 22 5.15 -5.70 -10.18
C GLY A 22 4.95 -5.76 -8.66
N GLN A 23 4.55 -6.89 -8.06
CA GLN A 23 4.37 -6.95 -6.62
C GLN A 23 4.83 -8.25 -5.95
N ALA A 24 5.23 -8.10 -4.69
CA ALA A 24 5.74 -9.11 -3.79
C ALA A 24 4.77 -10.29 -3.53
N GLU A 25 5.29 -11.51 -3.56
CA GLU A 25 4.61 -12.65 -2.93
C GLU A 25 4.62 -12.45 -1.40
N MET A 26 3.49 -11.98 -0.87
CA MET A 26 3.31 -11.76 0.57
C MET A 26 2.96 -13.08 1.25
N SER A 27 3.83 -13.54 2.16
CA SER A 27 3.47 -14.58 3.14
C SER A 27 3.54 -13.95 4.54
N SER A 28 2.43 -14.04 5.27
CA SER A 28 2.31 -13.47 6.62
C SER A 28 2.46 -14.53 7.70
N PHE A 29 3.41 -14.34 8.60
CA PHE A 29 3.41 -15.01 9.90
C PHE A 29 3.15 -13.97 10.99
N GLN A 30 2.18 -14.26 11.87
CA GLN A 30 1.85 -13.41 13.02
C GLN A 30 1.99 -14.24 14.31
N ASP A 31 2.92 -13.84 15.19
CA ASP A 31 2.97 -14.32 16.58
C ASP A 31 2.18 -13.31 17.42
N THR A 32 1.01 -13.71 17.93
CA THR A 32 0.11 -12.86 18.70
C THR A 32 0.17 -13.26 20.17
N ARG A 33 1.07 -12.61 20.93
CA ARG A 33 1.09 -12.71 22.39
C ARG A 33 0.79 -11.39 23.09
N GLY A 34 0.60 -10.31 22.34
CA GLY A 34 0.21 -8.97 22.80
C GLY A 34 -0.82 -8.32 21.85
N PRO A 35 -0.88 -6.97 21.76
CA PRO A 35 -1.89 -6.28 20.96
C PRO A 35 -1.87 -6.72 19.50
N ALA A 36 -3.01 -7.09 18.94
CA ALA A 36 -3.12 -7.37 17.52
C ALA A 36 -3.07 -6.06 16.73
N PHE A 37 -2.29 -6.04 15.64
CA PHE A 37 -2.20 -4.90 14.74
C PHE A 37 -2.18 -5.36 13.29
N HIS A 38 -2.43 -4.43 12.38
CA HIS A 38 -2.38 -4.64 10.94
C HIS A 38 -1.24 -3.84 10.32
N LEU A 39 -0.69 -4.36 9.22
CA LEU A 39 0.41 -3.76 8.49
C LEU A 39 0.22 -3.97 6.99
N ASP A 40 0.15 -2.87 6.25
CA ASP A 40 0.29 -2.85 4.80
C ASP A 40 1.65 -2.24 4.44
N ALA A 41 2.31 -2.84 3.46
CA ALA A 41 3.59 -2.41 2.93
C ALA A 41 3.42 -2.13 1.44
N VAL A 42 3.75 -0.92 0.99
CA VAL A 42 3.55 -0.49 -0.39
C VAL A 42 4.84 0.11 -0.95
N ASN A 43 5.08 -0.11 -2.23
CA ASN A 43 6.22 0.40 -2.96
C ASN A 43 5.85 1.57 -3.88
N LEU A 44 6.57 2.68 -3.75
CA LEU A 44 6.45 3.88 -4.58
C LEU A 44 7.82 4.29 -5.12
N ALA A 45 7.85 5.15 -6.13
CA ALA A 45 9.07 5.84 -6.53
C ALA A 45 9.46 6.90 -5.49
N THR A 46 10.77 7.13 -5.34
CA THR A 46 11.30 8.17 -4.47
C THR A 46 11.39 9.50 -5.24
N PRO A 47 10.82 10.61 -4.73
CA PRO A 47 11.04 11.93 -5.33
C PRO A 47 12.54 12.29 -5.35
N ASP A 48 13.03 12.78 -6.48
CA ASP A 48 14.39 13.31 -6.67
C ASP A 48 15.55 12.31 -6.41
N ARG A 49 15.24 11.03 -6.22
CA ARG A 49 16.20 9.95 -5.93
C ARG A 49 15.86 8.69 -6.73
N PRO A 50 16.05 8.71 -8.06
CA PRO A 50 15.66 7.59 -8.92
C PRO A 50 16.40 6.30 -8.59
N ASP A 51 17.59 6.39 -7.98
CA ASP A 51 18.39 5.27 -7.50
C ASP A 51 17.75 4.50 -6.32
N LEU A 52 16.75 5.10 -5.67
CA LEU A 52 16.06 4.52 -4.53
C LEU A 52 14.58 4.27 -4.82
N SER A 53 14.07 3.26 -4.15
CA SER A 53 12.68 2.85 -4.13
C SER A 53 12.11 3.07 -2.73
N ARG A 54 10.91 3.64 -2.66
CA ARG A 54 10.28 4.01 -1.39
C ARG A 54 9.41 2.86 -0.90
N LEU A 55 9.68 2.40 0.31
CA LEU A 55 8.82 1.54 1.09
C LEU A 55 8.00 2.40 2.07
N ASN A 56 6.69 2.39 1.93
CA ASN A 56 5.76 2.95 2.92
C ASN A 56 5.08 1.82 3.69
N LEU A 57 5.07 1.94 5.01
CA LEU A 57 4.43 1.03 5.94
C LEU A 57 3.26 1.74 6.61
N PHE A 58 2.04 1.23 6.43
CA PHE A 58 0.85 1.69 7.14
C PHE A 58 0.51 0.69 8.24
N ILE A 59 0.55 1.16 9.48
CA ILE A 59 0.29 0.36 10.68
C ILE A 59 -1.02 0.84 11.28
N GLU A 60 -1.94 -0.09 11.56
CA GLU A 60 -3.22 0.19 12.21
C GLU A 60 -3.38 -0.66 13.47
N LEU A 61 -3.78 -0.02 14.56
CA LEU A 61 -4.05 -0.64 15.85
C LEU A 61 -5.40 -0.15 16.38
N VAL A 62 -6.36 -1.05 16.54
CA VAL A 62 -7.67 -0.73 17.11
C VAL A 62 -7.58 -0.49 18.62
N TYR A 63 -8.46 0.37 19.15
CA TYR A 63 -8.35 0.80 20.55
C TYR A 63 -8.64 -0.31 21.56
N ASP A 64 -9.43 -1.34 21.21
CA ASP A 64 -9.69 -2.46 22.13
C ASP A 64 -8.49 -3.40 22.31
N GLU A 65 -7.43 -3.22 21.53
CA GLU A 65 -6.14 -3.91 21.70
C GLU A 65 -5.17 -3.10 22.58
N LEU A 66 -5.53 -1.88 22.96
CA LEU A 66 -4.71 -1.00 23.80
C LEU A 66 -5.10 -1.09 25.27
N GLN A 67 -4.07 -1.14 26.13
CA GLN A 67 -4.27 -1.03 27.56
C GLN A 67 -4.33 0.43 28.00
N PHE A 68 -5.54 0.97 28.11
CA PHE A 68 -5.77 2.34 28.60
C PHE A 68 -5.70 2.43 30.12
N VAL A 69 -4.93 3.40 30.62
CA VAL A 69 -4.84 3.77 32.03
C VAL A 69 -5.62 5.07 32.25
N LYS A 70 -6.46 5.08 33.29
CA LYS A 70 -7.19 6.28 33.68
C LYS A 70 -6.24 7.30 34.32
N MET A 71 -6.15 8.47 33.70
CA MET A 71 -5.54 9.67 34.26
C MET A 71 -6.64 10.57 34.85
N SER A 72 -6.30 11.77 35.33
CA SER A 72 -7.25 12.66 36.03
C SER A 72 -8.57 12.83 35.28
N ASP A 73 -8.51 13.34 34.04
CA ASP A 73 -9.70 13.65 33.22
C ASP A 73 -9.71 12.94 31.86
N VAL A 74 -8.72 12.08 31.60
CA VAL A 74 -8.54 11.38 30.32
C VAL A 74 -8.08 9.95 30.53
N TYR A 75 -8.11 9.15 29.48
CA TYR A 75 -7.54 7.81 29.43
C TYR A 75 -6.36 7.82 28.45
N GLU A 76 -5.23 7.27 28.87
CA GLU A 76 -4.02 7.21 28.04
C GLU A 76 -3.58 5.76 27.84
N ALA A 77 -3.17 5.41 26.63
CA ALA A 77 -2.48 4.16 26.31
C ALA A 77 -1.17 4.47 25.59
N THR A 78 -0.15 3.67 25.84
CA THR A 78 1.14 3.76 25.17
C THR A 78 1.52 2.42 24.59
N TYR A 79 2.21 2.42 23.46
CA TYR A 79 2.78 1.21 22.88
C TYR A 79 4.04 1.55 22.09
N ASP A 80 4.93 0.58 21.99
CA ASP A 80 6.17 0.71 21.25
C ASP A 80 6.08 -0.06 19.93
N ILE A 81 6.48 0.59 18.83
CA ILE A 81 6.62 -0.02 17.51
C ILE A 81 8.11 -0.12 17.20
N SER A 82 8.58 -1.32 16.90
CA SER A 82 9.92 -1.59 16.35
C SER A 82 9.80 -2.19 14.95
N ILE A 83 10.39 -1.53 13.97
CA ILE A 83 10.43 -1.95 12.57
C ILE A 83 11.88 -2.23 12.22
N ILE A 84 12.15 -3.42 11.70
CA ILE A 84 13.47 -3.82 11.21
C ILE A 84 13.32 -4.28 9.77
N ILE A 85 14.22 -3.81 8.91
CA ILE A 85 14.26 -4.19 7.49
C ILE A 85 15.54 -4.96 7.24
N TYR A 86 15.40 -6.19 6.76
CA TYR A 86 16.49 -7.07 6.39
C TYR A 86 16.59 -7.17 4.87
N ASP A 87 17.80 -7.20 4.34
CA ASP A 87 18.05 -7.52 2.94
C ASP A 87 17.92 -9.03 2.66
N LYS A 88 18.25 -9.43 1.42
CA LYS A 88 18.24 -10.83 0.97
C LYS A 88 19.24 -11.73 1.70
N ASP A 89 20.32 -11.16 2.25
CA ASP A 89 21.38 -11.89 2.95
C ASP A 89 21.04 -12.03 4.46
N GLY A 90 19.98 -11.35 4.91
CA GLY A 90 19.48 -11.38 6.27
C GLY A 90 20.09 -10.30 7.16
N GLU A 91 20.86 -9.38 6.58
CA GLU A 91 21.47 -8.27 7.30
C GLU A 91 20.47 -7.12 7.46
N GLN A 92 20.49 -6.46 8.62
CA GLN A 92 19.66 -5.29 8.84
C GLN A 92 20.19 -4.11 8.04
N VAL A 93 19.36 -3.54 7.17
CA VAL A 93 19.72 -2.37 6.34
C VAL A 93 19.09 -1.07 6.82
N ASP A 94 17.95 -1.14 7.52
CA ASP A 94 17.28 0.02 8.10
C ASP A 94 16.34 -0.42 9.24
N GLY A 95 15.84 0.53 10.01
CA GLY A 95 14.86 0.28 11.06
C GLY A 95 14.49 1.53 11.85
N LYS A 96 13.34 1.47 12.52
CA LYS A 96 12.84 2.54 13.40
C LYS A 96 12.20 1.94 14.63
N THR A 97 12.51 2.51 15.79
CA THR A 97 11.80 2.24 17.04
C THR A 97 11.19 3.53 17.54
N LEU A 98 9.94 3.47 17.98
CA LEU A 98 9.24 4.63 18.50
C LEU A 98 8.14 4.22 19.48
N GLN A 99 7.78 5.16 20.33
CA GLN A 99 6.64 5.05 21.24
C GLN A 99 5.51 5.94 20.73
N GLU A 100 4.31 5.37 20.61
CA GLU A 100 3.10 6.12 20.31
C GLU A 100 2.27 6.27 21.61
N LYS A 101 1.54 7.37 21.70
CA LYS A 101 0.60 7.63 22.79
C LYS A 101 -0.79 7.94 22.23
N VAL A 102 -1.79 7.27 22.75
CA VAL A 102 -3.21 7.49 22.44
C VAL A 102 -3.89 8.06 23.67
N THR A 103 -4.57 9.19 23.52
CA THR A 103 -5.33 9.85 24.59
C THR A 103 -6.78 9.97 24.16
N VAL A 104 -7.71 9.51 24.99
CA VAL A 104 -9.16 9.63 24.78
C VAL A 104 -9.82 10.25 26.01
N ALA A 105 -10.90 11.00 25.81
CA ALA A 105 -11.60 11.66 26.91
C ALA A 105 -12.59 10.71 27.61
N ASP A 106 -13.28 9.89 26.83
CA ASP A 106 -14.38 9.05 27.30
C ASP A 106 -13.95 7.60 27.46
N PHE A 107 -14.38 6.98 28.56
CA PHE A 107 -14.13 5.55 28.82
C PHE A 107 -14.66 4.66 27.69
N ASP A 108 -15.81 5.00 27.11
CA ASP A 108 -16.41 4.22 26.03
C ASP A 108 -15.49 4.12 24.80
N GLU A 109 -14.57 5.06 24.59
CA GLU A 109 -13.62 5.02 23.47
C GLU A 109 -12.51 3.99 23.66
N THR A 110 -12.15 3.70 24.91
CA THR A 110 -11.06 2.77 25.26
C THR A 110 -11.28 1.33 24.78
N ASN A 111 -12.51 0.96 24.41
CA ASN A 111 -12.88 -0.38 23.96
C ASN A 111 -13.53 -0.38 22.55
N LYS A 112 -13.44 0.73 21.81
CA LYS A 112 -14.08 0.83 20.48
C LYS A 112 -13.21 0.19 19.40
N ARG A 113 -13.68 -0.94 18.85
CA ARG A 113 -13.14 -1.57 17.62
C ARG A 113 -13.22 -0.70 16.36
N THR A 114 -14.08 0.32 16.39
CA THR A 114 -14.22 1.28 15.27
C THR A 114 -13.24 2.43 15.35
N SER A 115 -12.59 2.61 16.51
CA SER A 115 -11.56 3.61 16.72
C SER A 115 -10.19 2.95 16.64
N TYR A 116 -9.25 3.60 15.98
CA TYR A 116 -7.91 3.05 15.76
C TYR A 116 -6.87 4.17 15.76
N ASN A 117 -5.64 3.81 16.14
CA ASN A 117 -4.47 4.61 15.87
C ASN A 117 -3.84 4.12 14.56
N GLN A 118 -3.40 5.07 13.74
CA GLN A 118 -2.72 4.76 12.49
C GLN A 118 -1.37 5.48 12.46
N SER A 119 -0.33 4.73 12.09
CA SER A 119 1.03 5.24 12.00
C SER A 119 1.63 4.89 10.64
N ASN A 120 2.29 5.85 9.98
CA ASN A 120 2.92 5.65 8.68
C ASN A 120 4.44 5.79 8.79
N ARG A 121 5.21 4.86 8.22
CA ARG A 121 6.67 4.91 8.20
C ARG A 121 7.22 4.69 6.80
N THR A 122 8.14 5.58 6.42
CA THR A 122 8.80 5.57 5.13
C THR A 122 10.27 5.19 5.28
N PHE A 123 10.75 4.41 4.33
CA PHE A 123 12.14 3.98 4.15
C PHE A 123 12.48 4.06 2.67
N ASP A 124 13.56 4.75 2.31
CA ASP A 124 14.03 4.87 0.93
C ASP A 124 15.24 3.95 0.79
N LEU A 125 15.09 2.87 0.02
CA LEU A 125 16.03 1.74 -0.07
C LEU A 125 16.40 1.47 -1.53
N GLU A 126 17.51 0.79 -1.78
CA GLU A 126 17.81 0.35 -3.15
C GLU A 126 16.72 -0.63 -3.67
N PRO A 127 16.49 -0.69 -4.99
CA PRO A 127 15.62 -1.71 -5.57
C PRO A 127 16.11 -3.13 -5.24
N GLY A 128 15.23 -3.99 -4.71
CA GLY A 128 15.68 -5.26 -4.16
C GLY A 128 14.59 -6.06 -3.45
N SER A 129 14.97 -7.21 -2.88
CA SER A 129 14.07 -8.03 -2.05
C SER A 129 14.43 -7.86 -0.59
N TYR A 130 13.40 -7.66 0.24
CA TYR A 130 13.53 -7.35 1.65
C TYR A 130 12.56 -8.16 2.49
N LYS A 131 12.93 -8.34 3.76
CA LYS A 131 12.05 -8.87 4.81
C LYS A 131 11.85 -7.79 5.86
N ILE A 132 10.61 -7.39 6.07
CA ILE A 132 10.16 -6.46 7.09
C ILE A 132 9.74 -7.26 8.32
N GLU A 133 10.22 -6.86 9.49
CA GLU A 133 9.76 -7.34 10.78
C GLU A 133 9.25 -6.16 11.60
N ALA A 134 7.93 -6.10 11.81
CA ALA A 134 7.31 -5.14 12.71
C ALA A 134 6.93 -5.86 14.00
N THR A 135 7.37 -5.32 15.14
CA THR A 135 6.99 -5.79 16.47
C THR A 135 6.29 -4.65 17.20
N LEU A 136 5.11 -4.93 17.73
CA LEU A 136 4.37 -4.03 18.59
C LEU A 136 4.41 -4.58 20.00
N GLN A 137 4.82 -3.74 20.95
CA GLN A 137 4.91 -4.10 22.36
C GLN A 137 4.00 -3.20 23.20
N ASP A 138 3.23 -3.82 24.08
CA ASP A 138 2.58 -3.13 25.18
C ASP A 138 3.56 -3.06 26.37
N PRO A 139 4.03 -1.85 26.75
CA PRO A 139 5.00 -1.69 27.82
C PRO A 139 4.42 -2.06 29.20
N GLU A 140 3.10 -2.00 29.40
CA GLU A 140 2.47 -2.31 30.69
C GLU A 140 2.45 -3.82 30.96
N SER A 141 2.02 -4.62 29.98
CA SER A 141 2.00 -6.08 30.11
C SER A 141 3.33 -6.75 29.74
N GLY A 142 4.21 -6.04 29.02
CA GLY A 142 5.43 -6.59 28.42
C GLY A 142 5.16 -7.54 27.24
N GLN A 143 3.89 -7.69 26.86
CA GLN A 143 3.49 -8.57 25.77
C GLN A 143 3.77 -7.92 24.41
N SER A 144 4.04 -8.75 23.40
CA SER A 144 4.27 -8.27 22.04
C SER A 144 3.62 -9.14 20.99
N SER A 145 3.27 -8.48 19.90
CA SER A 145 2.87 -9.12 18.65
C SER A 145 3.88 -8.80 17.58
N ARG A 146 4.07 -9.74 16.65
CA ARG A 146 5.04 -9.59 15.56
C ARG A 146 4.43 -9.95 14.23
N ILE A 147 4.67 -9.10 13.23
CA ILE A 147 4.34 -9.32 11.83
C ILE A 147 5.63 -9.38 11.02
N LYS A 148 5.79 -10.44 10.23
CA LYS A 148 6.83 -10.54 9.21
C LYS A 148 6.22 -10.45 7.81
N ARG A 149 6.88 -9.72 6.91
CA ARG A 149 6.47 -9.53 5.51
C ARG A 149 7.67 -9.57 4.60
N ASN A 150 7.57 -10.27 3.47
CA ASN A 150 8.54 -10.13 2.40
C ASN A 150 8.01 -9.12 1.39
N ILE A 151 8.89 -8.25 0.87
CA ILE A 151 8.56 -7.31 -0.19
C ILE A 151 9.68 -7.26 -1.23
N ARG A 152 9.33 -7.02 -2.50
CA ARG A 152 10.28 -6.70 -3.55
C ARG A 152 10.03 -5.26 -4.00
N LEU A 153 11.03 -4.40 -3.82
CA LEU A 153 10.98 -3.03 -4.28
C LEU A 153 11.40 -2.96 -5.75
N GLN A 154 10.53 -2.39 -6.57
CA GLN A 154 10.76 -2.12 -7.98
C GLN A 154 11.85 -1.08 -8.17
N ASP A 155 12.58 -1.24 -9.26
CA ASP A 155 13.50 -0.24 -9.78
C ASP A 155 12.73 0.76 -10.64
N PHE A 156 12.52 1.96 -10.10
CA PHE A 156 11.89 3.09 -10.78
C PHE A 156 12.91 3.97 -11.55
N SER A 157 14.21 3.66 -11.49
CA SER A 157 15.25 4.39 -12.24
C SER A 157 15.23 4.09 -13.73
N LYS A 158 14.64 2.95 -14.10
CA LYS A 158 14.45 2.57 -15.50
C LYS A 158 13.57 3.62 -16.14
N ASN A 159 14.06 4.22 -17.22
CA ASN A 159 13.35 5.24 -18.00
C ASN A 159 12.19 4.61 -18.80
N GLU A 160 11.29 3.94 -18.09
CA GLU A 160 10.18 3.14 -18.58
C GLU A 160 8.93 3.56 -17.82
N LEU A 161 7.77 3.33 -18.42
CA LEU A 161 6.50 3.53 -17.75
C LEU A 161 6.40 2.57 -16.55
N ALA A 162 6.15 3.12 -15.36
CA ALA A 162 6.05 2.36 -14.12
C ALA A 162 4.84 2.79 -13.31
N ILE A 163 4.47 1.97 -12.33
CA ILE A 163 3.35 2.22 -11.44
C ILE A 163 3.73 1.84 -10.02
N SER A 164 3.18 2.54 -9.04
CA SER A 164 3.30 2.14 -7.63
C SER A 164 2.39 0.95 -7.32
N ASP A 165 2.63 0.35 -6.15
CA ASP A 165 1.62 -0.50 -5.51
C ASP A 165 0.33 0.30 -5.23
N ILE A 166 -0.80 -0.42 -5.12
CA ILE A 166 -2.07 0.15 -4.70
C ILE A 166 -2.06 0.48 -3.20
N ILE A 167 -2.50 1.70 -2.89
CA ILE A 167 -2.83 2.15 -1.55
C ILE A 167 -4.34 2.16 -1.41
N TRP A 168 -4.85 1.52 -0.35
CA TRP A 168 -6.26 1.65 0.01
C TRP A 168 -6.49 2.97 0.72
N VAL A 169 -7.51 3.71 0.32
CA VAL A 169 -7.83 5.00 0.95
C VAL A 169 -9.33 5.13 1.22
N SER A 170 -9.70 5.69 2.36
CA SER A 170 -11.11 5.95 2.72
C SER A 170 -11.61 7.28 2.18
N GLU A 171 -10.71 8.25 2.06
CA GLU A 171 -11.00 9.62 1.68
C GLU A 171 -9.89 10.14 0.77
N VAL A 172 -10.30 10.92 -0.24
CA VAL A 172 -9.40 11.62 -1.16
C VAL A 172 -9.83 13.08 -1.19
N GLY A 173 -8.95 13.97 -0.73
CA GLY A 173 -9.13 15.41 -0.84
C GLY A 173 -8.61 15.88 -2.20
N VAL A 174 -9.46 16.52 -3.00
CA VAL A 174 -9.09 17.10 -4.30
C VAL A 174 -9.28 18.61 -4.29
N ASP A 175 -8.47 19.32 -5.07
CA ASP A 175 -8.66 20.75 -5.31
C ASP A 175 -9.75 21.04 -6.35
N SER A 176 -10.00 22.33 -6.60
CA SER A 176 -10.99 22.80 -7.58
C SER A 176 -10.72 22.38 -9.03
N LEU A 177 -9.51 21.93 -9.34
CA LEU A 177 -9.08 21.43 -10.64
C LEU A 177 -9.09 19.89 -10.69
N GLY A 178 -9.45 19.22 -9.59
CA GLY A 178 -9.52 17.77 -9.46
C GLY A 178 -8.19 17.09 -9.16
N TYR A 179 -7.13 17.83 -8.81
CA TYR A 179 -5.86 17.22 -8.40
C TYR A 179 -5.93 16.77 -6.95
N VAL A 180 -5.38 15.59 -6.67
CA VAL A 180 -5.32 15.02 -5.31
C VAL A 180 -4.36 15.85 -4.46
N GLN A 181 -4.87 16.36 -3.35
CA GLN A 181 -4.14 17.15 -2.36
C GLN A 181 -3.88 16.36 -1.08
N SER A 182 -4.77 15.42 -0.73
CA SER A 182 -4.63 14.59 0.46
C SER A 182 -5.34 13.25 0.29
N ILE A 183 -4.88 12.26 1.05
CA ILE A 183 -5.52 10.96 1.18
C ILE A 183 -5.61 10.56 2.65
N ARG A 184 -6.61 9.75 3.00
CA ARG A 184 -6.66 9.01 4.26
C ARG A 184 -6.44 7.52 3.96
N PRO A 185 -5.24 6.97 4.23
CA PRO A 185 -4.97 5.55 3.99
C PRO A 185 -5.84 4.64 4.86
N GLN A 186 -6.17 3.47 4.34
CA GLN A 186 -6.79 2.36 5.06
C GLN A 186 -5.79 1.21 5.11
N VAL A 187 -5.70 0.52 6.23
CA VAL A 187 -4.90 -0.71 6.34
C VAL A 187 -5.82 -1.91 6.15
N SER A 188 -5.37 -2.89 5.37
CA SER A 188 -6.14 -4.09 5.11
C SER A 188 -6.24 -4.96 6.37
N ASP A 189 -7.47 -5.23 6.81
CA ASP A 189 -7.75 -6.16 7.91
C ASP A 189 -8.29 -7.49 7.33
N PRO A 190 -7.65 -8.64 7.59
CA PRO A 190 -8.14 -9.93 7.16
C PRO A 190 -9.57 -10.28 7.65
N LEU A 191 -9.96 -9.76 8.81
CA LEU A 191 -11.23 -10.01 9.48
C LEU A 191 -12.31 -8.99 9.11
N LYS A 192 -11.98 -7.69 9.05
CA LYS A 192 -12.90 -6.57 8.71
C LYS A 192 -12.91 -6.18 7.24
N GLY A 193 -11.89 -6.55 6.46
CA GLY A 193 -11.73 -6.08 5.09
C GLY A 193 -11.56 -4.56 5.02
N LEU A 194 -11.83 -4.00 3.84
CA LEU A 194 -11.81 -2.56 3.64
C LEU A 194 -13.15 -1.95 4.06
N SER A 195 -13.11 -0.86 4.81
CA SER A 195 -14.33 -0.10 5.15
C SER A 195 -14.86 0.66 3.93
N SER A 196 -16.18 0.80 3.83
CA SER A 196 -16.84 1.61 2.80
C SER A 196 -17.03 3.06 3.27
N PRO A 197 -16.74 4.09 2.45
CA PRO A 197 -16.18 3.99 1.10
C PRO A 197 -14.69 3.60 1.12
N SER A 198 -14.27 2.89 0.07
CA SER A 198 -12.86 2.58 -0.17
C SER A 198 -12.52 2.91 -1.63
N TYR A 199 -11.34 3.45 -1.84
CA TYR A 199 -10.79 3.72 -3.15
C TYR A 199 -9.44 3.02 -3.26
N ALA A 200 -9.13 2.49 -4.44
CA ALA A 200 -7.74 2.22 -4.79
C ALA A 200 -7.10 3.54 -5.21
N TYR A 201 -5.86 3.74 -4.79
CA TYR A 201 -5.01 4.84 -5.17
C TYR A 201 -3.68 4.26 -5.66
N PHE A 202 -3.16 4.73 -6.80
CA PHE A 202 -1.79 4.42 -7.22
C PHE A 202 -1.19 5.57 -8.04
N GLU A 203 0.13 5.56 -8.19
CA GLU A 203 0.88 6.53 -8.97
C GLU A 203 1.36 5.88 -10.26
N ILE A 204 1.22 6.59 -11.38
CA ILE A 204 1.84 6.28 -12.67
C ILE A 204 3.05 7.19 -12.82
N TYR A 205 4.21 6.60 -13.08
CA TYR A 205 5.46 7.27 -13.40
C TYR A 205 5.72 7.14 -14.89
N ASN A 206 5.76 8.27 -15.59
CA ASN A 206 5.75 8.36 -17.05
C ASN A 206 6.90 9.25 -17.55
N PRO A 207 8.17 8.82 -17.40
CA PRO A 207 9.33 9.65 -17.70
C PRO A 207 9.40 10.05 -19.19
N GLU A 208 8.84 9.24 -20.09
CA GLU A 208 8.78 9.54 -21.53
C GLU A 208 7.61 10.45 -21.93
N ASN A 209 6.79 10.92 -20.96
CA ASN A 209 5.61 11.76 -21.21
C ASN A 209 4.66 11.16 -22.26
N LEU A 210 4.49 9.84 -22.24
CA LEU A 210 3.55 9.13 -23.10
C LEU A 210 2.13 9.65 -22.88
N SER A 211 1.37 9.79 -23.97
CA SER A 211 -0.06 10.09 -23.95
C SER A 211 -0.88 8.81 -24.11
N ASN A 212 -2.06 8.75 -23.48
CA ASN A 212 -2.99 7.61 -23.54
C ASN A 212 -2.39 6.29 -23.00
N VAL A 213 -2.24 6.20 -21.68
CA VAL A 213 -1.75 4.99 -21.02
C VAL A 213 -2.93 4.10 -20.65
N SER A 214 -2.83 2.81 -20.97
CA SER A 214 -3.75 1.80 -20.46
C SER A 214 -3.11 1.11 -19.25
N VAL A 215 -3.82 1.09 -18.13
CA VAL A 215 -3.43 0.36 -16.93
C VAL A 215 -4.40 -0.80 -16.74
N ASP A 216 -3.88 -2.02 -16.88
CA ASP A 216 -4.58 -3.22 -16.49
C ASP A 216 -4.27 -3.51 -15.02
N TYR A 217 -5.30 -3.70 -14.19
CA TYR A 217 -5.12 -4.07 -12.79
C TYR A 217 -5.96 -5.28 -12.40
N GLU A 218 -5.42 -6.08 -11.49
CA GLU A 218 -6.04 -7.26 -10.93
C GLU A 218 -5.99 -7.21 -9.40
N LEU A 219 -7.15 -7.16 -8.74
CA LEU A 219 -7.26 -7.28 -7.29
C LEU A 219 -7.56 -8.74 -6.93
N ARG A 220 -6.62 -9.40 -6.25
CA ARG A 220 -6.72 -10.80 -5.85
C ARG A 220 -6.75 -10.94 -4.34
N ARG A 221 -7.70 -11.72 -3.82
CA ARG A 221 -7.75 -12.11 -2.40
C ARG A 221 -6.82 -13.30 -2.13
N GLU A 222 -6.02 -13.25 -1.06
CA GLU A 222 -5.07 -14.32 -0.70
C GLU A 222 -5.77 -15.69 -0.47
N HIS A 223 -6.93 -15.70 0.18
CA HIS A 223 -7.63 -16.93 0.57
C HIS A 223 -8.84 -17.33 -0.30
N LYS A 224 -9.24 -16.54 -1.32
CA LYS A 224 -10.34 -16.91 -2.24
C LYS A 224 -9.96 -16.65 -3.69
N LYS A 225 -10.43 -17.53 -4.58
CA LYS A 225 -10.30 -17.39 -6.06
C LYS A 225 -11.04 -16.19 -6.66
N LYS A 226 -11.65 -15.28 -5.88
CA LYS A 226 -12.35 -14.13 -6.43
C LYS A 226 -11.31 -13.06 -6.75
N THR A 227 -11.30 -12.68 -8.02
CA THR A 227 -10.42 -11.68 -8.59
C THR A 227 -11.27 -10.62 -9.25
N VAL A 228 -10.94 -9.35 -9.05
CA VAL A 228 -11.49 -8.24 -9.85
C VAL A 228 -10.42 -7.81 -10.83
N LYS A 229 -10.67 -8.02 -12.13
CA LYS A 229 -9.81 -7.49 -13.21
C LYS A 229 -10.49 -6.30 -13.84
N ALA A 230 -9.74 -5.25 -14.09
CA ALA A 230 -10.24 -4.09 -14.81
C ALA A 230 -9.12 -3.39 -15.57
N ARG A 231 -9.53 -2.56 -16.53
CA ARG A 231 -8.67 -1.76 -17.38
C ARG A 231 -9.09 -0.31 -17.25
N LEU A 232 -8.13 0.56 -16.99
CA LEU A 232 -8.30 2.01 -17.03
C LEU A 232 -7.53 2.54 -18.23
N VAL A 233 -8.16 3.39 -19.03
CA VAL A 233 -7.48 4.12 -20.10
C VAL A 233 -7.43 5.57 -19.67
N GLU A 234 -6.23 6.04 -19.38
CA GLU A 234 -6.00 7.35 -18.79
C GLU A 234 -5.16 8.23 -19.71
N ASN A 235 -5.61 9.47 -19.87
CA ASN A 235 -4.79 10.50 -20.47
C ASN A 235 -3.77 10.98 -19.43
N VAL A 236 -2.62 10.33 -19.42
CA VAL A 236 -1.49 10.71 -18.58
C VAL A 236 -0.79 11.90 -19.24
N THR A 237 -0.59 12.96 -18.47
CA THR A 237 0.21 14.14 -18.85
C THR A 237 1.20 14.42 -17.75
N GLY A 238 2.46 14.67 -18.11
CA GLY A 238 3.55 14.88 -17.17
C GLY A 238 4.20 13.58 -16.70
N GLU A 239 5.28 13.74 -15.94
CA GLU A 239 6.15 12.64 -15.50
C GLU A 239 5.53 11.80 -14.38
N LYS A 240 4.52 12.32 -13.69
CA LYS A 240 3.79 11.60 -12.64
C LYS A 240 2.30 11.92 -12.72
N ARG A 241 1.47 10.89 -12.59
CA ARG A 241 0.01 11.01 -12.48
C ARG A 241 -0.53 10.14 -11.36
N ILE A 242 -1.41 10.71 -10.55
CA ILE A 242 -2.15 9.96 -9.52
C ILE A 242 -3.48 9.50 -10.12
N ILE A 243 -3.79 8.23 -9.93
CA ILE A 243 -5.08 7.63 -10.26
C ILE A 243 -5.73 7.13 -8.97
N TYR A 244 -7.01 7.41 -8.82
CA TYR A 244 -7.82 6.79 -7.79
C TYR A 244 -9.22 6.48 -8.33
N PHE A 245 -9.83 5.40 -7.86
CA PHE A 245 -11.17 5.00 -8.27
C PHE A 245 -11.91 4.30 -7.14
N PRO A 246 -13.24 4.48 -7.04
CA PRO A 246 -14.03 3.84 -5.99
C PRO A 246 -14.03 2.34 -6.21
N ILE A 247 -13.96 1.62 -5.09
CA ILE A 247 -14.08 0.18 -5.06
C ILE A 247 -15.31 -0.18 -4.27
N GLN A 248 -16.12 -1.04 -4.87
CA GLN A 248 -17.26 -1.63 -4.20
C GLN A 248 -16.73 -2.60 -3.11
N ALA A 249 -16.75 -2.15 -1.85
CA ALA A 249 -16.25 -2.90 -0.71
C ALA A 249 -16.97 -4.26 -0.53
N ASP A 250 -18.25 -4.35 -0.92
CA ASP A 250 -19.02 -5.60 -0.98
C ASP A 250 -18.55 -6.55 -2.09
N SER A 251 -17.98 -6.02 -3.17
CA SER A 251 -17.35 -6.80 -4.23
C SER A 251 -16.04 -7.45 -3.77
N LEU A 252 -15.38 -6.87 -2.76
CA LEU A 252 -14.15 -7.37 -2.12
C LEU A 252 -14.42 -7.85 -0.69
N SER A 253 -14.78 -9.12 -0.53
CA SER A 253 -14.99 -9.71 0.80
C SER A 253 -13.71 -9.73 1.65
N HIS A 254 -13.78 -9.32 2.91
CA HIS A 254 -12.78 -9.40 4.00
C HIS A 254 -11.56 -10.30 3.72
N GLY A 255 -10.33 -9.75 3.72
CA GLY A 255 -9.11 -10.51 3.46
C GLY A 255 -7.91 -9.62 3.12
N ILE A 256 -6.75 -10.25 2.97
CA ILE A 256 -5.54 -9.64 2.42
C ILE A 256 -5.65 -9.62 0.89
N TYR A 257 -5.29 -8.50 0.29
CA TYR A 257 -5.37 -8.28 -1.16
C TYR A 257 -3.98 -8.07 -1.75
N HIS A 258 -3.78 -8.61 -2.95
CA HIS A 258 -2.62 -8.35 -3.79
C HIS A 258 -3.08 -7.72 -5.08
N ASP A 259 -2.26 -6.82 -5.61
CA ASP A 259 -2.47 -6.19 -6.89
C ASP A 259 -1.39 -6.60 -7.89
N TYR A 260 -1.81 -6.69 -9.14
CA TYR A 260 -0.92 -6.80 -10.27
C TYR A 260 -1.33 -5.73 -11.25
N ALA A 261 -0.40 -4.89 -11.64
CA ALA A 261 -0.65 -4.00 -12.75
C ALA A 261 0.49 -4.07 -13.77
N GLY A 262 0.09 -4.07 -15.04
CA GLY A 262 0.97 -4.25 -16.18
C GLY A 262 0.80 -3.08 -17.14
N ALA A 263 1.93 -2.53 -17.60
CA ALA A 263 1.96 -1.70 -18.79
C ALA A 263 1.95 -2.61 -20.04
N PRO A 264 1.27 -2.21 -21.13
CA PRO A 264 1.27 -2.95 -22.39
C PRO A 264 2.66 -3.07 -23.04
#